data_AF-A0AAW9S4P1-F1
#
_entry.id   AF-A0AAW9S4P1-F1
#
_cell.length_a   1.000
_cell.length_b   1.000
_cell.length_c   1.000
_cell.angle_alpha   90.00
_cell.angle_beta   90.00
_cell.angle_gamma   90.00
#
_symmetry.space_group_name_H-M   'P 1'
#
loop_
_entity.id
_entity.type
_entity.pdbx_description
1 polymer ?
#
loop_
_entity_poly.entity_id
_entity_poly.type
_entity_poly.pdbx_seq_one_letter_code
_entity_poly.pdbx_strand_id
1 'polypeptide(L)'
;MDWTGKFYGFYSDKPIEEVFRELKNQAYTMGYQYDLIQEEDGESLFFYKNQEMLDYQLEHGYNTDLHDQGCFSVEAKLTKLKGIATLFEFEGRSNFEPLDINLMLHIVYYYNLVIPDFIEDSVFSKKIHNIFSEILLKE
;
A
#
# COMPACT_ATOMS: atom_id res chain seq x y z
N MET A 1 7.68 17.06 13.61
CA MET A 1 7.89 16.78 12.18
C MET A 1 6.58 16.21 11.70
N ASP A 2 5.88 16.90 10.82
CA ASP A 2 4.59 16.41 10.33
C ASP A 2 4.83 15.19 9.45
N TRP A 3 4.00 14.16 9.62
CA TRP A 3 4.05 13.00 8.75
C TRP A 3 3.74 13.44 7.32
N THR A 4 4.62 13.09 6.39
CA THR A 4 4.49 13.38 4.95
C THR A 4 4.15 12.09 4.19
N GLY A 5 3.55 12.23 3.01
CA GLY A 5 3.12 11.08 2.20
C GLY A 5 1.64 10.74 2.35
N LYS A 6 1.14 9.97 1.37
CA LYS A 6 -0.24 9.52 1.26
C LYS A 6 -0.33 8.02 1.47
N PHE A 7 -1.36 7.61 2.20
CA PHE A 7 -1.58 6.23 2.61
C PHE A 7 -2.66 5.59 1.76
N TYR A 8 -2.37 4.38 1.27
CA TYR A 8 -3.31 3.54 0.55
C TYR A 8 -3.36 2.17 1.22
N GLY A 9 -4.49 1.87 1.85
CA GLY A 9 -4.72 0.61 2.56
C GLY A 9 -5.33 -0.46 1.65
N PHE A 10 -4.80 -1.68 1.73
CA PHE A 10 -5.24 -2.84 0.97
C PHE A 10 -5.43 -4.04 1.89
N TYR A 11 -6.44 -4.86 1.61
CA TYR A 11 -6.61 -6.18 2.20
C TYR A 11 -6.45 -7.22 1.11
N SER A 12 -5.66 -8.25 1.38
CA SER A 12 -5.41 -9.35 0.44
C SER A 12 -5.22 -10.66 1.19
N ASP A 13 -5.50 -11.77 0.52
CA ASP A 13 -5.18 -13.13 0.95
C ASP A 13 -3.74 -13.54 0.60
N LYS A 14 -3.02 -12.73 -0.19
CA LYS A 14 -1.62 -12.98 -0.55
C LYS A 14 -0.68 -12.81 0.65
N PRO A 15 0.21 -13.77 0.92
CA PRO A 15 1.19 -13.68 2.01
C PRO A 15 2.19 -12.54 1.83
N ILE A 16 2.59 -11.94 2.97
CA ILE A 16 3.57 -10.84 3.02
C ILE A 16 4.85 -11.21 2.29
N GLU A 17 5.38 -12.42 2.54
CA GLU A 17 6.61 -12.90 1.92
C GLU A 17 6.54 -12.89 0.38
N GLU A 18 5.40 -13.31 -0.19
CA GLU A 18 5.20 -13.33 -1.64
C GLU A 18 5.13 -11.91 -2.20
N VAL A 19 4.28 -11.06 -1.62
CA VAL A 19 4.12 -9.66 -2.05
C VAL A 19 5.43 -8.91 -1.95
N PHE A 20 6.15 -9.06 -0.84
CA PHE A 20 7.43 -8.41 -0.61
C PHE A 20 8.50 -8.90 -1.59
N ARG A 21 8.53 -10.19 -1.91
CA ARG A 21 9.44 -10.73 -2.93
C ARG A 21 9.16 -10.12 -4.31
N GLU A 22 7.91 -10.07 -4.74
CA GLU A 22 7.56 -9.49 -6.04
C GLU A 22 7.85 -7.99 -6.10
N LEU A 23 7.51 -7.26 -5.03
CA LEU A 23 7.75 -5.83 -4.95
C LEU A 23 9.25 -5.49 -4.98
N LYS A 24 10.08 -6.25 -4.25
CA LYS A 24 11.55 -6.13 -4.31
C LYS A 24 12.07 -6.34 -5.72
N ASN A 25 11.56 -7.35 -6.44
CA ASN A 25 11.96 -7.61 -7.82
C ASN A 25 11.60 -6.44 -8.74
N GLN A 26 10.38 -5.91 -8.65
CA GLN A 26 9.95 -4.74 -9.44
C GLN A 26 10.79 -3.50 -9.11
N ALA A 27 10.97 -3.20 -7.82
CA ALA A 27 11.78 -2.07 -7.37
C ALA A 27 13.23 -2.16 -7.88
N TYR A 28 13.84 -3.35 -7.85
CA TYR A 28 15.18 -3.56 -8.39
C TYR A 28 15.27 -3.20 -9.88
N THR A 29 14.29 -3.57 -10.70
CA THR A 29 14.26 -3.17 -12.13
C THR A 29 14.13 -1.66 -12.35
N MET A 30 13.60 -0.94 -11.36
CA MET A 30 13.49 0.52 -11.36
C MET A 30 14.74 1.23 -10.83
N GLY A 31 15.76 0.47 -10.40
CA GLY A 31 16.98 0.98 -9.77
C GLY A 31 16.79 1.41 -8.32
N TYR A 32 15.80 0.85 -7.63
CA TYR A 32 15.58 1.05 -6.20
C TYR A 32 16.24 -0.06 -5.38
N GLN A 33 16.76 0.32 -4.23
CA GLN A 33 17.14 -0.57 -3.14
C GLN A 33 16.12 -0.44 -2.00
N TYR A 34 16.26 -1.28 -0.98
CA TYR A 34 15.29 -1.33 0.11
C TYR A 34 15.93 -1.64 1.45
N ASP A 35 15.27 -1.16 2.51
CA ASP A 35 15.49 -1.57 3.89
C ASP A 35 14.27 -2.34 4.38
N LEU A 36 14.49 -3.48 5.02
CA LEU A 36 13.45 -4.26 5.70
C LEU A 36 13.48 -3.95 7.19
N ILE A 37 12.35 -3.52 7.72
CA ILE A 37 12.15 -3.21 9.13
C ILE A 37 11.15 -4.23 9.67
N GLN A 38 11.57 -5.02 10.66
CA GLN A 38 10.68 -5.96 11.35
C GLN A 38 10.21 -5.32 12.65
N GLU A 39 8.90 -5.30 12.85
CA GLU A 39 8.24 -4.81 14.05
C GLU A 39 7.48 -5.96 14.74
N GLU A 40 7.05 -5.74 15.98
CA GLU A 40 6.34 -6.78 16.75
C GLU A 40 5.01 -7.20 16.08
N ASP A 41 4.35 -6.24 15.44
CA ASP A 41 3.02 -6.42 14.83
C ASP A 41 3.03 -6.47 13.29
N GLY A 42 4.20 -6.53 12.65
CA GLY A 42 4.28 -6.51 11.19
C GLY A 42 5.69 -6.28 10.64
N GLU A 43 5.76 -6.07 9.33
CA GLU A 43 7.01 -5.80 8.61
C GLU A 43 6.81 -4.63 7.65
N SER A 44 7.84 -3.83 7.47
CA SER A 44 7.84 -2.68 6.58
C SER A 44 9.00 -2.74 5.61
N LEU A 45 8.73 -2.51 4.32
CA LEU A 45 9.76 -2.30 3.30
C LEU A 45 9.80 -0.83 2.93
N PHE A 46 10.97 -0.21 3.08
CA PHE A 46 11.23 1.16 2.68
C PHE A 46 12.14 1.18 1.46
N PHE A 47 11.76 1.90 0.40
CA PHE A 47 12.46 1.92 -0.89
C PHE A 47 13.00 3.30 -1.23
N TYR A 48 14.24 3.33 -1.73
CA TYR A 48 14.96 4.52 -2.15
C TYR A 48 15.99 4.15 -3.23
N LYS A 49 16.46 5.13 -4.02
CA LYS A 49 17.43 4.87 -5.11
C LYS A 49 18.89 4.97 -4.68
N ASN A 50 19.21 5.95 -3.86
CA ASN A 50 20.58 6.29 -3.50
C ASN A 50 20.58 7.06 -2.16
N GLN A 51 21.79 7.30 -1.62
CA GLN A 51 21.95 7.98 -0.34
C GLN A 51 21.39 9.41 -0.36
N GLU A 52 21.53 10.14 -1.47
CA GLU A 52 21.00 11.50 -1.61
C GLU A 52 19.47 11.53 -1.43
N MET A 53 18.75 10.61 -2.07
CA MET A 53 17.30 10.48 -1.92
C MET A 53 16.89 10.10 -0.50
N LEU A 54 17.65 9.22 0.16
CA LEU A 54 17.41 8.84 1.55
C LEU A 54 17.63 10.01 2.51
N ASP A 55 18.73 10.75 2.37
CA ASP A 55 19.05 11.89 3.22
C ASP A 55 18.00 13.01 3.03
N TYR A 56 17.59 13.26 1.78
CA TYR A 56 16.56 14.25 1.48
C TYR A 56 15.20 13.87 2.07
N GLN A 57 14.83 12.57 2.02
CA GLN A 57 13.64 12.04 2.70
C GLN A 57 13.70 12.26 4.21
N LEU A 58 14.85 12.05 4.85
CA LEU A 58 14.99 12.21 6.30
C LEU A 58 14.83 13.66 6.76
N GLU A 59 15.12 14.62 5.88
CA GLU A 59 14.99 16.06 6.16
C GLU A 59 13.61 16.63 5.76
N HIS A 60 13.11 16.24 4.59
CA HIS A 60 11.92 16.84 3.96
C HIS A 60 10.69 15.93 3.97
N GLY A 61 10.85 14.65 4.32
CA GLY A 61 9.80 13.66 4.24
C GLY A 61 9.54 13.17 2.81
N TYR A 62 8.42 12.48 2.60
CA TYR A 62 8.04 11.95 1.28
C TYR A 62 7.75 13.06 0.27
N ASN A 63 8.49 13.05 -0.83
CA ASN A 63 8.42 14.04 -1.91
C ASN A 63 8.89 13.42 -3.24
N THR A 64 8.84 14.20 -4.33
CA THR A 64 9.38 13.82 -5.65
C THR A 64 10.33 14.87 -6.23
N ASP A 65 10.93 15.71 -5.39
CA ASP A 65 11.70 16.88 -5.84
C ASP A 65 12.97 16.46 -6.60
N LEU A 66 13.50 15.28 -6.30
CA LEU A 66 14.69 14.71 -6.95
C LEU A 66 14.30 13.95 -8.22
N HIS A 67 14.31 14.66 -9.35
CA HIS A 67 14.08 14.09 -10.69
C HIS A 67 12.70 13.43 -10.85
N ASP A 68 11.65 14.03 -10.28
CA ASP A 68 10.27 13.51 -10.31
C ASP A 68 10.14 12.09 -9.74
N GLN A 69 11.03 11.72 -8.81
CA GLN A 69 11.09 10.41 -8.16
C GLN A 69 11.22 10.60 -6.66
N GLY A 70 10.66 9.66 -5.91
CA GLY A 70 10.67 9.71 -4.45
C GLY A 70 10.94 8.36 -3.82
N CYS A 71 11.00 8.37 -2.49
CA CYS A 71 10.90 7.16 -1.68
C CYS A 71 9.45 6.68 -1.63
N PHE A 72 9.26 5.39 -1.34
CA PHE A 72 7.96 4.81 -1.02
C PHE A 72 8.14 3.67 -0.02
N SER A 73 7.10 3.33 0.73
CA SER A 73 7.14 2.19 1.64
C SER A 73 5.87 1.36 1.60
N VAL A 74 5.98 0.11 2.03
CA VAL A 74 4.83 -0.77 2.27
C VAL A 74 4.98 -1.35 3.67
N GLU A 75 4.02 -1.04 4.53
CA GLU A 75 3.85 -1.68 5.83
C GLU A 75 2.87 -2.84 5.65
N ALA A 76 3.15 -3.98 6.25
CA ALA A 76 2.33 -5.17 6.10
C ALA A 76 2.18 -5.93 7.42
N LYS A 77 0.98 -6.47 7.66
CA LYS A 77 0.72 -7.32 8.83
C LYS A 77 -0.37 -8.33 8.60
N LEU A 78 -0.25 -9.47 9.29
CA LEU A 78 -1.36 -10.40 9.42
C LEU A 78 -2.46 -9.76 10.28
N THR A 79 -3.68 -9.82 9.81
CA THR A 79 -4.83 -9.28 10.53
C THR A 79 -6.06 -10.19 10.39
N LYS A 80 -7.12 -9.82 11.11
CA LYS A 80 -8.45 -10.42 10.99
C LYS A 80 -9.40 -9.32 10.54
N LEU A 81 -10.16 -9.58 9.49
CA LEU A 81 -11.19 -8.65 9.04
C LEU A 81 -12.55 -9.08 9.59
N LYS A 82 -13.15 -8.23 10.42
CA LYS A 82 -14.54 -8.34 10.86
C LYS A 82 -15.30 -7.12 10.36
N GLY A 83 -16.02 -7.28 9.25
CA GLY A 83 -16.79 -6.22 8.62
C GLY A 83 -18.29 -6.48 8.73
N ILE A 84 -19.07 -5.42 8.87
CA ILE A 84 -20.52 -5.44 8.63
C ILE A 84 -20.74 -4.64 7.35
N ALA A 85 -21.33 -5.27 6.34
CA ALA A 85 -21.72 -4.63 5.11
C ALA A 85 -23.25 -4.57 5.05
N THR A 86 -23.83 -3.39 4.94
CA THR A 86 -25.27 -3.23 4.78
C THR A 86 -25.60 -3.27 3.29
N LEU A 87 -26.37 -4.26 2.87
CA LEU A 87 -26.91 -4.31 1.51
C LEU A 87 -28.15 -3.41 1.46
N PHE A 88 -28.12 -2.39 0.62
CA PHE A 88 -29.26 -1.49 0.38
C PHE A 88 -29.48 -1.26 -1.12
N GLU A 89 -30.69 -0.81 -1.48
CA GLU A 89 -31.05 -0.56 -2.87
C GLU A 89 -30.39 0.70 -3.45
N PHE A 90 -29.93 0.60 -4.70
CA PHE A 90 -29.71 1.75 -5.56
C PHE A 90 -30.88 1.80 -6.56
N GLU A 91 -31.63 2.91 -6.58
CA GLU A 91 -32.75 3.19 -7.51
C GLU A 91 -34.12 2.50 -7.29
N GLY A 92 -34.35 1.86 -6.13
CA GLY A 92 -35.71 1.64 -5.58
C GLY A 92 -36.61 0.63 -6.29
N ARG A 93 -36.06 -0.48 -6.81
CA ARG A 93 -36.82 -1.65 -7.25
C ARG A 93 -36.28 -2.95 -6.64
N SER A 94 -36.84 -3.35 -5.50
CA SER A 94 -36.48 -4.59 -4.81
C SER A 94 -37.69 -5.23 -4.15
N ASN A 95 -37.58 -6.54 -3.94
CA ASN A 95 -38.47 -7.36 -3.14
C ASN A 95 -37.82 -7.79 -1.80
N PHE A 96 -36.73 -7.16 -1.38
CA PHE A 96 -36.05 -7.41 -0.10
C PHE A 96 -35.77 -6.13 0.69
N GLU A 97 -35.90 -6.21 2.01
CA GLU A 97 -35.51 -5.15 2.95
C GLU A 97 -33.98 -5.09 3.12
N PRO A 98 -33.37 -3.92 3.35
CA PRO A 98 -31.95 -3.81 3.64
C PRO A 98 -31.51 -4.78 4.74
N LEU A 99 -30.41 -5.50 4.51
CA LEU A 99 -29.92 -6.50 5.44
C LEU A 99 -28.40 -6.41 5.62
N ASP A 100 -27.97 -6.59 6.86
CA ASP A 100 -26.56 -6.59 7.23
C ASP A 100 -25.93 -7.96 6.96
N ILE A 101 -24.81 -7.95 6.25
CA ILE A 101 -23.96 -9.11 5.99
C ILE A 101 -22.74 -9.00 6.90
N ASN A 102 -22.49 -10.05 7.70
CA ASN A 102 -21.29 -10.16 8.52
C ASN A 102 -20.19 -10.87 7.74
N LEU A 103 -19.08 -10.19 7.49
CA LEU A 103 -17.89 -10.74 6.86
C LEU A 103 -16.83 -11.04 7.92
N MET A 104 -16.42 -12.30 8.04
CA MET A 104 -15.36 -12.74 8.95
C MET A 104 -14.29 -13.49 8.15
N LEU A 105 -13.16 -12.83 7.94
CA LEU A 105 -12.02 -13.42 7.25
C LEU A 105 -10.92 -13.73 8.27
N HIS A 106 -10.53 -15.00 8.36
CA HIS A 106 -9.67 -15.51 9.43
C HIS A 106 -8.18 -15.22 9.21
N ILE A 107 -7.74 -15.30 7.94
CA ILE A 107 -6.37 -14.99 7.53
C ILE A 107 -6.50 -13.94 6.43
N VAL A 108 -6.12 -12.72 6.75
CA VAL A 108 -6.04 -11.61 5.80
C VAL A 108 -4.77 -10.85 6.10
N TYR A 109 -4.07 -10.45 5.06
CA TYR A 109 -2.93 -9.55 5.17
C TYR A 109 -3.42 -8.13 4.87
N TYR A 110 -3.07 -7.22 5.77
CA TYR A 110 -3.26 -5.79 5.55
C TYR A 110 -1.94 -5.20 5.05
N TYR A 111 -2.03 -4.41 3.99
CA TYR A 111 -0.92 -3.67 3.42
C TYR A 111 -1.24 -2.18 3.42
N ASN A 112 -0.28 -1.35 3.77
CA ASN A 112 -0.38 0.10 3.74
C ASN A 112 0.76 0.65 2.87
N LEU A 113 0.42 1.08 1.66
CA LEU A 113 1.37 1.71 0.76
C LEU A 113 1.46 3.21 1.11
N VAL A 114 2.69 3.68 1.34
CA VAL A 114 3.00 5.09 1.58
C VAL A 114 3.78 5.64 0.39
N ILE A 115 3.23 6.67 -0.26
CA ILE A 115 3.80 7.31 -1.46
C ILE A 115 3.83 8.84 -1.30
N PRO A 116 4.65 9.56 -2.09
CA PRO A 116 4.84 11.01 -1.91
C PRO A 116 3.61 11.89 -2.00
N ASP A 117 2.77 11.67 -3.00
CA ASP A 117 1.57 12.47 -3.22
C ASP A 117 0.39 11.63 -3.72
N PHE A 118 -0.79 12.25 -3.85
CA PHE A 118 -1.98 11.60 -4.38
C PHE A 118 -1.73 11.07 -5.80
N ILE A 119 -2.31 9.92 -6.12
CA ILE A 119 -2.14 9.27 -7.44
C ILE A 119 -2.73 10.08 -8.60
N GLU A 120 -3.63 11.00 -8.30
CA GLU A 120 -4.21 11.96 -9.23
C GLU A 120 -3.21 13.06 -9.61
N ASP A 121 -2.31 13.41 -8.68
CA ASP A 121 -1.45 14.59 -8.77
C ASP A 121 0.01 14.25 -9.09
N SER A 122 0.46 13.01 -8.85
CA SER A 122 1.84 12.58 -9.08
C SER A 122 1.95 11.35 -9.99
N VAL A 123 2.68 11.52 -11.10
CA VAL A 123 3.00 10.43 -12.05
C VAL A 123 3.80 9.32 -11.37
N PHE A 124 4.74 9.68 -10.49
CA PHE A 124 5.52 8.73 -9.71
C PHE A 124 4.64 7.93 -8.76
N SER A 125 3.83 8.61 -7.94
CA SER A 125 2.89 7.98 -7.01
C SER A 125 1.94 7.02 -7.73
N LYS A 126 1.35 7.46 -8.85
CA LYS A 126 0.47 6.64 -9.67
C LYS A 126 1.15 5.39 -10.19
N LYS A 127 2.40 5.51 -10.65
CA LYS A 127 3.19 4.37 -11.12
C LYS A 127 3.42 3.34 -10.00
N ILE A 128 3.87 3.79 -8.82
CA ILE A 128 4.12 2.88 -7.69
C ILE A 128 2.82 2.22 -7.22
N HIS A 129 1.75 3.00 -7.12
CA HIS A 129 0.43 2.48 -6.76
C HIS A 129 -0.04 1.40 -7.72
N ASN A 130 0.11 1.61 -9.04
CA ASN A 130 -0.29 0.64 -10.05
C ASN A 130 0.54 -0.65 -9.96
N ILE A 131 1.86 -0.54 -9.82
CA ILE A 131 2.75 -1.71 -9.65
C ILE A 131 2.32 -2.52 -8.42
N PHE A 132 2.08 -1.84 -7.29
CA PHE A 132 1.68 -2.53 -6.06
C PHE A 132 0.29 -3.17 -6.19
N SER A 133 -0.67 -2.48 -6.81
CA SER A 133 -2.01 -3.00 -7.06
C SER A 133 -1.98 -4.23 -7.96
N GLU A 134 -1.16 -4.23 -9.01
CA GLU A 134 -1.00 -5.36 -9.92
C GLU A 134 -0.41 -6.59 -9.20
N ILE A 135 0.58 -6.40 -8.32
CA ILE A 135 1.13 -7.49 -7.49
C ILE A 135 0.04 -8.10 -6.62
N LEU A 136 -0.84 -7.28 -6.03
CA LEU A 136 -1.92 -7.76 -5.18
C LEU A 136 -3.04 -8.47 -5.96
N LEU A 137 -3.33 -8.03 -7.19
CA LEU A 137 -4.44 -8.54 -8.01
C LEU A 137 -4.10 -9.74 -8.89
N LYS A 138 -2.81 -10.05 -9.08
CA LYS A 138 -2.36 -11.14 -9.95
C LYS A 138 -2.75 -12.51 -9.37
N GLU A 139 -3.39 -13.36 -10.16
CA GLU A 139 -3.70 -14.75 -9.78
C GLU A 139 -2.47 -15.68 -9.84
#